data_AF-A0A3N4HF04-F1
#
_entry.id   AF-A0A3N4HF04-F1
#
_cell.length_a   1.000
_cell.length_b   1.000
_cell.length_c   1.000
_cell.angle_alpha   90.00
_cell.angle_beta   90.00
_cell.angle_gamma   90.00
#
_symmetry.space_group_name_H-M   'P 1'
#
loop_
_entity.id
_entity.type
_entity.pdbx_description
1 polymer ?
#
loop_
_entity_poly.entity_id
_entity_poly.type
_entity_poly.pdbx_seq_one_letter_code
_entity_poly.pdbx_strand_id
1 'polypeptide(L)'
;MENHIHYLPEKWFAEGDPDSRVVGPAYTADWWIEEQIKLDNHTSSSSSPEPEIGHFLIVIVAASDATQLTNLIGDQELNPVNFTLANFDSEIRQCPTRAAWRCVGLLPQNLKYSVSADNPKEEQRQTALAIVHWILYDIFIVVNRLYEKGMKVVCPDGKIRIGHPVLSGWIADYIEALKIFGIVSGSCPVCQIPPGE
;
A
#
# COMPACT_ATOMS: atom_id res chain seq x y z
N MET A 1 -6.33 -21.12 -1.68
CA MET A 1 -6.51 -19.66 -1.88
C MET A 1 -7.98 -19.29 -1.90
N GLU A 2 -8.86 -20.13 -2.43
CA GLU A 2 -10.30 -19.84 -2.57
C GLU A 2 -11.00 -19.36 -1.28
N ASN A 3 -10.66 -19.93 -0.12
CA ASN A 3 -11.23 -19.54 1.19
C ASN A 3 -10.46 -18.46 1.96
N HIS A 4 -9.44 -17.84 1.35
CA HIS A 4 -8.55 -16.88 2.03
C HIS A 4 -8.51 -15.51 1.36
N ILE A 5 -9.51 -15.22 0.52
CA ILE A 5 -9.62 -13.96 -0.21
C ILE A 5 -10.99 -13.37 0.08
N HIS A 6 -10.98 -12.16 0.61
CA HIS A 6 -12.17 -11.36 0.86
C HIS A 6 -12.30 -10.28 -0.20
N TYR A 7 -13.44 -10.27 -0.90
CA TYR A 7 -13.74 -9.29 -1.95
C TYR A 7 -14.48 -8.08 -1.39
N LEU A 8 -15.37 -8.30 -0.42
CA LEU A 8 -16.20 -7.26 0.19
C LEU A 8 -15.82 -7.06 1.65
N PRO A 9 -16.03 -5.86 2.19
CA PRO A 9 -15.80 -5.60 3.60
C PRO A 9 -16.85 -6.29 4.49
N GLU A 10 -16.46 -6.57 5.72
CA GLU A 10 -17.26 -7.26 6.73
C GLU A 10 -17.35 -6.45 8.02
N LYS A 11 -18.40 -6.72 8.80
CA LYS A 11 -18.57 -6.14 10.13
C LYS A 11 -18.55 -7.24 11.17
N TRP A 12 -17.56 -7.23 12.06
CA TRP A 12 -17.44 -8.20 13.14
C TRP A 12 -17.85 -7.57 14.47
N PHE A 13 -18.51 -8.36 15.31
CA PHE A 13 -18.98 -8.00 16.64
C PHE A 13 -18.59 -9.08 17.63
N ALA A 14 -18.42 -8.72 18.90
CA ALA A 14 -18.06 -9.67 19.94
C ALA A 14 -19.19 -10.70 20.15
N GLU A 15 -18.80 -11.93 20.48
CA GLU A 15 -19.77 -12.99 20.78
C GLU A 15 -20.61 -12.61 22.01
N GLY A 16 -21.93 -12.55 21.84
CA GLY A 16 -22.86 -12.18 22.90
C GLY A 16 -23.03 -10.68 23.13
N ASP A 17 -22.34 -9.81 22.37
CA ASP A 17 -22.49 -8.36 22.44
C ASP A 17 -22.51 -7.73 21.04
N PRO A 18 -23.71 -7.43 20.49
CA PRO A 18 -23.85 -6.86 19.16
C PRO A 18 -23.41 -5.39 19.07
N ASP A 19 -23.16 -4.72 20.20
CA ASP A 19 -22.72 -3.32 20.22
C ASP A 19 -21.18 -3.20 20.32
N SER A 20 -20.49 -4.29 20.69
CA SER A 20 -19.04 -4.31 20.78
C SER A 20 -18.38 -4.64 19.45
N ARG A 21 -17.88 -3.59 18.77
CA ARG A 21 -17.16 -3.67 17.50
C ARG A 21 -15.81 -4.35 17.67
N VAL A 22 -15.52 -5.36 16.84
CA VAL A 22 -14.21 -5.99 16.74
C VAL A 22 -13.58 -5.67 15.38
N VAL A 23 -12.36 -5.15 15.38
CA VAL A 23 -11.56 -4.92 14.17
C VAL A 23 -10.36 -5.86 14.20
N GLY A 24 -10.23 -6.67 13.15
CA GLY A 24 -9.12 -7.62 12.98
C GLY A 24 -8.44 -7.39 11.63
N PRO A 25 -8.64 -8.28 10.64
CA PRO A 25 -8.11 -8.10 9.29
C PRO A 25 -8.63 -6.84 8.59
N ALA A 26 -7.93 -6.40 7.53
CA ALA A 26 -8.24 -5.14 6.84
C ALA A 26 -9.68 -5.04 6.32
N TYR A 27 -10.27 -6.15 5.85
CA TYR A 27 -11.65 -6.17 5.36
C TYR A 27 -12.69 -5.94 6.47
N THR A 28 -12.28 -5.93 7.74
CA THR A 28 -13.15 -5.56 8.88
C THR A 28 -13.02 -4.09 9.30
N ALA A 29 -12.10 -3.33 8.69
CA ALA A 29 -11.86 -1.94 9.03
C ALA A 29 -12.94 -1.02 8.44
N ASP A 30 -13.29 0.03 9.18
CA ASP A 30 -14.28 1.02 8.74
C ASP A 30 -13.86 1.72 7.44
N TRP A 31 -12.56 1.96 7.28
CA TRP A 31 -12.01 2.54 6.05
C TRP A 31 -12.39 1.75 4.79
N TRP A 32 -12.33 0.41 4.82
CA TRP A 32 -12.68 -0.40 3.65
C TRP A 32 -14.17 -0.26 3.36
N ILE A 33 -15.02 -0.28 4.39
CA ILE A 33 -16.46 -0.09 4.25
C ILE A 33 -16.77 1.24 3.57
N GLU A 34 -16.16 2.32 4.04
CA GLU A 34 -16.33 3.66 3.47
C GLU A 34 -15.84 3.72 2.02
N GLU A 35 -14.69 3.11 1.73
CA GLU A 35 -14.10 3.11 0.40
C GLU A 35 -14.92 2.27 -0.60
N GLN A 36 -15.49 1.15 -0.15
CA GLN A 36 -16.39 0.33 -0.96
C GLN A 36 -17.68 1.09 -1.30
N ILE A 37 -18.24 1.85 -0.35
CA ILE A 37 -19.41 2.70 -0.60
C ILE A 37 -19.09 3.76 -1.67
N LYS A 38 -17.89 4.38 -1.63
CA LYS A 38 -17.47 5.33 -2.66
C LYS A 38 -17.38 4.67 -4.04
N LEU A 39 -16.81 3.47 -4.10
CA LEU A 39 -16.72 2.69 -5.33
C LEU A 39 -18.09 2.32 -5.89
N ASP A 40 -19.01 1.87 -5.03
CA ASP A 40 -20.36 1.48 -5.42
C ASP A 40 -21.13 2.68 -5.99
N ASN A 41 -20.98 3.87 -5.38
CA ASN A 41 -21.56 5.11 -5.89
C ASN A 41 -20.97 5.51 -7.26
N HIS A 42 -19.66 5.35 -7.43
CA HIS A 42 -18.99 5.64 -8.70
C HIS A 42 -19.46 4.70 -9.82
N THR A 43 -19.54 3.40 -9.54
CA THR A 43 -19.86 2.36 -10.53
C THR A 43 -21.36 2.25 -10.84
N SER A 44 -22.24 2.50 -9.87
CA SER A 44 -23.71 2.51 -10.07
C SER A 44 -24.20 3.59 -11.03
N SER A 45 -23.40 4.64 -11.26
CA SER A 45 -23.70 5.67 -12.25
C SER A 45 -23.42 5.22 -13.71
N SER A 46 -22.64 4.15 -13.88
CA SER A 46 -22.34 3.57 -15.19
C SER A 46 -23.40 2.53 -15.54
N SER A 47 -24.38 2.95 -16.34
CA SER A 47 -25.48 2.13 -16.88
C SER A 47 -24.98 1.09 -17.88
N SER A 48 -24.25 0.08 -17.40
CA SER A 48 -23.85 -1.07 -18.22
C SER A 48 -24.96 -2.14 -18.19
N PRO A 49 -25.41 -2.66 -19.35
CA PRO A 49 -26.55 -3.57 -19.44
C PRO A 49 -26.16 -5.06 -19.29
N GLU A 50 -24.92 -5.36 -18.90
CA GLU A 50 -24.49 -6.74 -18.67
C GLU A 50 -24.82 -7.18 -17.24
N PRO A 51 -25.32 -8.42 -17.05
CA PRO A 51 -25.74 -8.92 -15.75
C PRO A 51 -24.52 -9.09 -14.82
N GLU A 52 -24.61 -8.51 -13.62
CA GLU A 52 -23.98 -9.02 -12.39
C GLU A 52 -22.44 -9.24 -12.38
N ILE A 53 -21.63 -8.49 -13.13
CA ILE A 53 -20.18 -8.55 -12.87
C ILE A 53 -19.90 -7.80 -11.55
N GLY A 54 -19.58 -8.54 -10.49
CA GLY A 54 -19.30 -7.96 -9.18
C GLY A 54 -18.09 -7.03 -9.21
N HIS A 55 -18.25 -5.82 -8.66
CA HIS A 55 -17.19 -4.85 -8.45
C HIS A 55 -16.61 -5.00 -7.03
N PHE A 56 -15.29 -4.90 -6.88
CA PHE A 56 -14.66 -5.00 -5.57
C PHE A 56 -13.33 -4.24 -5.52
N LEU A 57 -12.89 -3.87 -4.32
CA LEU A 57 -11.60 -3.23 -4.10
C LEU A 57 -10.46 -4.24 -4.07
N ILE A 58 -9.39 -3.95 -4.82
CA ILE A 58 -8.08 -4.60 -4.65
C ILE A 58 -7.26 -3.71 -3.73
N VAL A 59 -7.17 -4.07 -2.46
CA VAL A 59 -6.58 -3.22 -1.43
C VAL A 59 -5.07 -3.47 -1.37
N ILE A 60 -4.29 -2.57 -1.95
CA ILE A 60 -2.83 -2.65 -2.02
C ILE A 60 -2.22 -2.05 -0.75
N VAL A 61 -1.44 -2.86 -0.05
CA VAL A 61 -0.57 -2.40 1.04
C VAL A 61 0.86 -2.50 0.57
N ALA A 62 1.53 -1.36 0.44
CA ALA A 62 2.94 -1.30 0.09
C ALA A 62 3.80 -1.47 1.33
N ALA A 63 5.04 -1.90 1.14
CA ALA A 63 6.05 -1.94 2.17
C ALA A 63 7.42 -1.69 1.56
N SER A 64 8.31 -1.09 2.33
CA SER A 64 9.72 -1.05 2.01
C SER A 64 10.51 -1.47 3.24
N ASP A 65 11.65 -2.10 3.00
CA ASP A 65 12.56 -2.56 4.05
C ASP A 65 13.96 -2.62 3.46
N ALA A 66 14.85 -1.76 3.95
CA ALA A 66 16.23 -1.71 3.48
C ALA A 66 17.02 -2.94 3.95
N THR A 67 17.45 -3.77 3.00
CA THR A 67 18.19 -4.99 3.26
C THR A 67 19.67 -4.85 2.88
N GLN A 68 20.57 -5.24 3.80
CA GLN A 68 22.00 -5.28 3.51
C GLN A 68 22.35 -6.53 2.68
N LEU A 69 23.00 -6.33 1.53
CA LEU A 69 23.39 -7.43 0.64
C LEU A 69 24.77 -8.00 0.99
N THR A 70 25.69 -7.17 1.48
CA THR A 70 27.07 -7.59 1.78
C THR A 70 27.59 -6.90 3.04
N ASN A 71 27.95 -7.67 4.06
CA ASN A 71 28.46 -7.13 5.33
C ASN A 71 29.99 -6.93 5.36
N LEU A 72 30.72 -7.43 4.37
CA LEU A 72 32.17 -7.56 4.45
C LEU A 72 32.94 -6.70 3.43
N ILE A 73 32.40 -6.46 2.23
CA ILE A 73 33.03 -5.64 1.19
C ILE A 73 31.94 -4.97 0.36
N GLY A 74 31.91 -3.63 0.36
CA GLY A 74 31.18 -2.85 -0.64
C GLY A 74 29.92 -2.12 -0.19
N ASP A 75 29.52 -2.18 1.09
CA ASP A 75 28.32 -1.52 1.66
C ASP A 75 27.15 -1.46 0.67
N GLN A 76 26.83 -2.61 0.07
CA GLN A 76 25.74 -2.70 -0.88
C GLN A 76 24.44 -2.96 -0.13
N GLU A 77 23.50 -2.05 -0.30
CA GLU A 77 22.17 -2.12 0.26
C GLU A 77 21.14 -2.18 -0.87
N LEU A 78 20.10 -2.98 -0.66
CA LEU A 78 18.95 -3.07 -1.55
C LEU A 78 17.72 -2.62 -0.79
N ASN A 79 16.96 -1.68 -1.34
CA ASN A 79 15.69 -1.27 -0.77
C ASN A 79 14.53 -1.62 -1.71
N PRO A 80 13.97 -2.83 -1.61
CA PRO A 80 12.81 -3.21 -2.40
C PRO A 80 11.53 -2.50 -1.95
N VAL A 81 10.76 -2.00 -2.91
CA VAL A 81 9.35 -1.69 -2.73
C VAL A 81 8.56 -2.95 -2.99
N ASN A 82 7.99 -3.51 -1.93
CA ASN A 82 7.08 -4.63 -1.98
C ASN A 82 5.63 -4.16 -1.88
N PHE A 83 4.70 -4.99 -2.33
CA PHE A 83 3.29 -4.84 -1.96
C PHE A 83 2.64 -6.19 -1.69
N THR A 84 1.54 -6.15 -0.97
CA THR A 84 0.62 -7.26 -0.76
C THR A 84 -0.81 -6.78 -0.92
N LEU A 85 -1.75 -7.72 -1.00
CA LEU A 85 -3.18 -7.42 -1.02
C LEU A 85 -3.78 -7.67 0.36
N ALA A 86 -4.43 -6.66 0.91
CA ALA A 86 -5.15 -6.77 2.18
C ALA A 86 -6.43 -7.61 2.07
N ASN A 87 -6.82 -7.98 0.84
CA ASN A 87 -7.82 -9.01 0.53
C ASN A 87 -7.44 -10.39 1.05
N PHE A 88 -6.15 -10.67 1.23
CA PHE A 88 -5.70 -11.92 1.79
C PHE A 88 -5.75 -11.91 3.31
N ASP A 89 -6.12 -13.06 3.88
CA ASP A 89 -5.97 -13.33 5.30
C ASP A 89 -4.54 -13.04 5.77
N SER A 90 -4.43 -12.60 7.03
CA SER A 90 -3.14 -12.34 7.67
C SER A 90 -2.22 -13.56 7.61
N GLU A 91 -2.76 -14.78 7.82
CA GLU A 91 -2.00 -16.03 7.75
C GLU A 91 -1.36 -16.25 6.37
N ILE A 92 -2.08 -15.96 5.29
CA ILE A 92 -1.54 -16.07 3.92
C ILE A 92 -0.47 -15.02 3.65
N ARG A 93 -0.67 -13.79 4.15
CA ARG A 93 0.34 -12.72 4.03
C ARG A 93 1.60 -13.01 4.81
N GLN A 94 1.50 -13.73 5.93
CA GLN A 94 2.63 -14.10 6.77
C GLN A 94 3.35 -15.38 6.31
N CYS A 95 2.74 -16.16 5.41
CA CYS A 95 3.30 -17.42 4.93
C CYS A 95 4.21 -17.20 3.70
N PRO A 96 5.55 -17.33 3.82
CA PRO A 96 6.47 -17.01 2.73
C PRO A 96 6.25 -17.89 1.49
N THR A 97 5.90 -19.16 1.68
CA THR A 97 5.66 -20.13 0.60
C THR A 97 4.39 -19.84 -0.21
N ARG A 98 3.48 -19.00 0.30
CA ARG A 98 2.28 -18.56 -0.44
C ARG A 98 2.58 -17.43 -1.41
N ALA A 99 3.75 -16.80 -1.30
CA ALA A 99 4.16 -15.71 -2.16
C ALA A 99 3.05 -14.64 -2.26
N ALA A 100 2.52 -14.18 -1.12
CA ALA A 100 1.50 -13.14 -1.05
C ALA A 100 2.08 -11.71 -1.21
N TRP A 101 3.41 -11.59 -1.17
CA TRP A 101 4.16 -10.35 -1.36
C TRP A 101 4.88 -10.35 -2.70
N ARG A 102 4.92 -9.20 -3.37
CA ARG A 102 5.63 -9.01 -4.64
C ARG A 102 6.46 -7.72 -4.59
N CYS A 103 7.70 -7.81 -5.05
CA CYS A 103 8.54 -6.64 -5.30
C CYS A 103 8.13 -5.98 -6.62
N VAL A 104 7.91 -4.67 -6.59
CA VAL A 104 7.52 -3.85 -7.76
C VAL A 104 8.59 -2.86 -8.18
N GLY A 105 9.57 -2.58 -7.33
CA GLY A 105 10.63 -1.65 -7.63
C GLY A 105 11.74 -1.67 -6.61
N LEU A 106 12.81 -0.95 -6.90
CA LEU A 106 13.95 -0.77 -6.00
C LEU A 106 14.13 0.73 -5.78
N LEU A 107 14.13 1.16 -4.52
CA LEU A 107 14.50 2.50 -4.14
C LEU A 107 16.03 2.62 -4.14
N PRO A 108 16.57 3.75 -4.60
CA PRO A 108 17.99 4.00 -4.56
C PRO A 108 18.46 4.12 -3.10
N GLN A 109 19.54 3.44 -2.76
CA GLN A 109 20.24 3.61 -1.49
C GLN A 109 21.49 4.47 -1.70
N ASN A 110 21.75 5.37 -0.76
CA ASN A 110 22.96 6.21 -0.76
C ASN A 110 23.14 7.07 -2.02
N LEU A 111 22.14 7.88 -2.40
CA LEU A 111 22.25 8.86 -3.48
C LEU A 111 23.38 9.87 -3.18
N LYS A 112 24.56 9.64 -3.75
CA LYS A 112 25.72 10.54 -3.65
C LYS A 112 25.58 11.64 -4.69
N TYR A 113 25.18 12.82 -4.26
CA TYR A 113 25.10 13.99 -5.12
C TYR A 113 26.43 14.74 -5.15
N SER A 114 26.92 15.07 -6.35
CA SER A 114 28.00 16.03 -6.54
C SER A 114 27.43 17.44 -6.60
N VAL A 115 26.98 18.01 -5.48
CA VAL A 115 26.67 19.46 -5.44
C VAL A 115 27.93 20.18 -4.97
N SER A 116 28.55 20.89 -5.91
CA SER A 116 29.70 21.76 -5.68
C SER A 116 29.34 22.87 -4.68
N ALA A 117 30.32 23.15 -3.81
CA ALA A 117 30.44 24.23 -2.83
C ALA A 117 29.32 25.30 -2.85
N ASP A 118 28.50 25.32 -1.79
CA ASP A 118 28.24 26.52 -0.96
C ASP A 118 26.97 26.39 -0.09
N ASN A 119 26.13 25.36 -0.28
CA ASN A 119 25.19 24.92 0.78
C ASN A 119 24.64 23.48 0.58
N PRO A 120 25.48 22.43 0.73
CA PRO A 120 25.23 21.19 0.00
C PRO A 120 24.20 20.24 0.63
N LYS A 121 23.90 20.28 1.94
CA LYS A 121 23.18 19.14 2.57
C LYS A 121 21.66 19.15 2.37
N GLU A 122 21.01 20.31 2.46
CA GLU A 122 19.54 20.38 2.41
C GLU A 122 19.01 20.20 0.99
N GLU A 123 19.61 20.88 0.00
CA GLU A 123 19.22 20.75 -1.40
C GLU A 123 19.46 19.33 -1.94
N GLN A 124 20.56 18.69 -1.53
CA GLN A 124 20.81 17.28 -1.81
C GLN A 124 19.74 16.37 -1.19
N ARG A 125 19.31 16.65 0.04
CA ARG A 125 18.25 15.89 0.72
C ARG A 125 16.92 16.04 -0.01
N GLN A 126 16.55 17.25 -0.41
CA GLN A 126 15.32 17.51 -1.17
C GLN A 126 15.35 16.81 -2.53
N THR A 127 16.48 16.84 -3.22
CA THR A 127 16.66 16.12 -4.49
C THR A 127 16.54 14.61 -4.29
N ALA A 128 17.13 14.05 -3.22
CA ALA A 128 16.98 12.64 -2.85
C ALA A 128 15.53 12.23 -2.66
N LEU A 129 14.79 13.02 -1.89
CA LEU A 129 13.37 12.79 -1.64
C LEU A 129 12.55 12.89 -2.93
N ALA A 130 12.84 13.88 -3.77
CA ALA A 130 12.17 14.04 -5.06
C ALA A 130 12.38 12.82 -5.96
N ILE A 131 13.60 12.29 -6.08
CA ILE A 131 13.85 11.07 -6.89
C ILE A 131 13.06 9.88 -6.35
N VAL A 132 13.05 9.67 -5.02
CA VAL A 132 12.26 8.60 -4.40
C VAL A 132 10.78 8.76 -4.73
N HIS A 133 10.22 9.97 -4.60
CA HIS A 133 8.81 10.24 -4.93
C HIS A 133 8.50 10.08 -6.41
N TRP A 134 9.42 10.42 -7.31
CA TRP A 134 9.25 10.19 -8.74
C TRP A 134 9.20 8.69 -9.07
N ILE A 135 10.04 7.88 -8.44
CA ILE A 135 10.01 6.41 -8.60
C ILE A 135 8.69 5.85 -8.07
N LEU A 136 8.27 6.26 -6.87
CA LEU A 136 6.99 5.82 -6.30
C LEU A 136 5.80 6.24 -7.16
N TYR A 137 5.83 7.47 -7.68
CA TYR A 137 4.82 7.95 -8.61
C TYR A 137 4.77 7.08 -9.86
N ASP A 138 5.90 6.77 -10.49
CA ASP A 138 5.95 5.93 -11.69
C ASP A 138 5.44 4.49 -11.42
N ILE A 139 5.77 3.92 -10.26
CA ILE A 139 5.27 2.60 -9.84
C ILE A 139 3.74 2.60 -9.69
N PHE A 140 3.17 3.63 -9.05
CA PHE A 140 1.76 3.63 -8.64
C PHE A 140 0.82 4.50 -9.48
N ILE A 141 1.31 5.25 -10.48
CA ILE A 141 0.49 6.13 -11.34
C ILE A 141 -0.69 5.39 -11.99
N VAL A 142 -0.50 4.11 -12.33
CA VAL A 142 -1.51 3.29 -12.97
C VAL A 142 -2.68 2.96 -12.03
N VAL A 143 -2.46 2.96 -10.71
CA VAL A 143 -3.47 2.59 -9.69
C VAL A 143 -4.67 3.51 -9.76
N ASN A 144 -4.49 4.83 -9.83
CA ASN A 144 -5.60 5.80 -9.89
C ASN A 144 -6.52 5.55 -11.10
N ARG A 145 -5.91 5.30 -12.26
CA ARG A 145 -6.66 4.99 -13.49
C ARG A 145 -7.42 3.67 -13.36
N LEU A 146 -6.82 2.65 -12.72
CA LEU A 146 -7.46 1.36 -12.51
C LEU A 146 -8.51 1.39 -11.41
N TYR A 147 -8.38 2.29 -10.42
CA TYR A 147 -9.42 2.54 -9.44
C TYR A 147 -10.68 3.09 -10.10
N GLU A 148 -10.55 4.05 -11.02
CA GLU A 148 -11.72 4.62 -11.71
C GLU A 148 -12.33 3.64 -12.73
N LYS A 149 -11.49 3.03 -13.57
CA LYS A 149 -11.97 2.20 -14.69
C LYS A 149 -12.26 0.75 -14.30
N GLY A 150 -11.63 0.27 -13.24
CA GLY A 150 -11.59 -1.15 -12.90
C GLY A 150 -10.74 -1.97 -13.87
N MET A 151 -10.45 -3.21 -13.48
CA MET A 151 -9.81 -4.23 -14.30
C MET A 151 -10.51 -5.57 -14.16
N LYS A 152 -10.61 -6.33 -15.25
CA LYS A 152 -11.11 -7.71 -15.18
C LYS A 152 -10.12 -8.59 -14.42
N VAL A 153 -10.59 -9.29 -13.41
CA VAL A 153 -9.82 -10.20 -12.58
C VAL A 153 -10.44 -11.59 -12.65
N VAL A 154 -9.62 -12.59 -12.95
CA VAL A 154 -10.00 -14.00 -12.79
C VAL A 154 -9.80 -14.35 -11.32
N CYS A 155 -10.89 -14.49 -10.60
CA CYS A 155 -10.86 -14.81 -9.18
C CYS A 155 -10.61 -16.31 -8.95
N PRO A 156 -10.03 -16.70 -7.81
CA PRO A 156 -9.77 -18.12 -7.50
C PRO A 156 -11.02 -19.01 -7.43
N ASP A 157 -12.22 -18.44 -7.30
CA ASP A 157 -13.50 -19.17 -7.39
C ASP A 157 -13.96 -19.39 -8.85
N GLY A 158 -13.09 -19.11 -9.81
CA GLY A 158 -13.34 -19.28 -11.26
C GLY A 158 -14.21 -18.19 -11.87
N LYS A 159 -14.71 -17.22 -11.09
CA LYS A 159 -15.54 -16.13 -11.60
C LYS A 159 -14.67 -14.96 -12.07
N ILE A 160 -15.19 -14.22 -13.05
CA ILE A 160 -14.57 -12.98 -13.50
C ILE A 160 -15.30 -11.82 -12.82
N ARG A 161 -14.53 -10.93 -12.17
CA ARG A 161 -15.04 -9.73 -11.48
C ARG A 161 -14.29 -8.49 -11.95
N ILE A 162 -14.81 -7.31 -11.65
CA ILE A 162 -14.09 -6.05 -11.86
C ILE A 162 -13.42 -5.65 -10.54
N GLY A 163 -12.09 -5.72 -10.50
CA GLY A 163 -11.30 -5.26 -9.37
C GLY A 163 -10.86 -3.82 -9.55
N HIS A 164 -10.91 -3.03 -8.49
CA HIS A 164 -10.51 -1.62 -8.45
C HIS A 164 -9.33 -1.46 -7.48
N PRO A 165 -8.08 -1.40 -7.97
CA PRO A 165 -6.91 -1.22 -7.14
C PRO A 165 -6.91 0.10 -6.38
N VAL A 166 -6.59 0.06 -5.10
CA VAL A 166 -6.41 1.24 -4.25
C VAL A 166 -5.17 1.05 -3.38
N LEU A 167 -4.29 2.05 -3.34
CA LEU A 167 -3.16 2.06 -2.40
C LEU A 167 -3.68 2.53 -1.03
N SER A 168 -3.79 1.62 -0.07
CA SER A 168 -4.44 1.88 1.22
C SER A 168 -3.48 2.24 2.35
N GLY A 169 -2.23 1.83 2.26
CA GLY A 169 -1.26 2.07 3.33
C GLY A 169 0.15 1.60 2.98
N TRP A 170 1.08 2.00 3.85
CA TRP A 170 2.50 1.68 3.74
C TRP A 170 3.02 1.09 5.05
N ILE A 171 3.73 -0.02 4.98
CA ILE A 171 4.41 -0.65 6.11
C ILE A 171 5.90 -0.33 5.98
N ALA A 172 6.43 0.41 6.94
CA ALA A 172 7.85 0.74 7.03
C ALA A 172 8.20 1.00 8.50
N ASP A 173 9.49 0.94 8.82
CA ASP A 173 9.96 1.45 10.11
C ASP A 173 9.81 2.97 10.19
N TYR A 174 10.02 3.54 11.38
CA TYR A 174 9.85 4.98 11.59
C TYR A 174 10.72 5.83 10.65
N ILE A 175 12.01 5.51 10.53
CA ILE A 175 12.97 6.31 9.77
C ILE A 175 12.66 6.24 8.28
N GLU A 176 12.25 5.07 7.80
CA GLU A 176 11.86 4.86 6.43
C GLU A 176 10.51 5.52 6.11
N ALA A 177 9.52 5.42 7.00
CA ALA A 177 8.25 6.14 6.85
C ALA A 177 8.48 7.65 6.73
N LEU A 178 9.35 8.23 7.57
CA LEU A 178 9.71 9.64 7.45
C LEU A 178 10.29 9.99 6.07
N LYS A 179 11.16 9.13 5.52
CA LYS A 179 11.75 9.33 4.18
C LYS A 179 10.68 9.22 3.08
N ILE A 180 9.87 8.16 3.11
CA ILE A 180 8.86 7.89 2.08
C ILE A 180 7.80 9.00 2.05
N PHE A 181 7.39 9.52 3.21
CA PHE A 181 6.37 10.57 3.29
C PHE A 181 6.94 11.99 3.33
N GLY A 182 8.26 12.16 3.30
CA GLY A 182 8.91 13.48 3.34
C GLY A 182 8.66 14.23 4.66
N ILE A 183 8.49 13.50 5.76
CA ILE A 183 8.20 14.06 7.09
C ILE A 183 9.50 14.46 7.80
N VAL A 184 9.44 15.54 8.58
CA VAL A 184 10.58 16.02 9.38
C VAL A 184 10.93 15.00 10.47
N SER A 185 12.24 14.79 10.68
CA SER A 185 12.73 13.90 11.74
C SER A 185 12.26 14.36 13.12
N GLY A 186 11.81 13.41 13.95
CA GLY A 186 11.23 13.70 15.26
C GLY A 186 9.74 14.02 15.23
N SER A 187 9.12 14.12 14.05
CA SER A 187 7.66 14.22 13.93
C SER A 187 7.00 12.84 13.93
N CYS A 188 5.72 12.82 14.30
CA CYS A 188 4.85 11.66 14.28
C CYS A 188 4.25 11.48 12.87
N PRO A 189 4.38 10.32 12.21
CA PRO A 189 3.88 10.14 10.85
C PRO A 189 2.36 9.97 10.75
N VAL A 190 1.69 9.80 11.90
CA VAL A 190 0.25 9.59 11.99
C VAL A 190 -0.47 10.84 12.49
N CYS A 191 0.21 11.71 13.23
CA CYS A 191 -0.41 12.83 13.93
C CYS A 191 0.15 14.17 13.49
N GLN A 192 -0.67 15.22 13.61
CA GLN A 192 -0.34 16.58 13.16
C GLN A 192 0.39 17.40 14.23
N ILE A 193 0.99 16.75 15.23
CA ILE A 193 1.69 17.44 16.33
C ILE A 193 3.00 18.02 15.78
N PRO A 194 3.30 19.31 16.05
CA PRO A 194 4.56 19.91 15.65
C PRO A 194 5.77 19.19 16.28
N PRO A 195 6.90 19.06 15.57
CA PRO A 195 8.10 18.49 16.16
C PRO A 195 8.62 19.35 17.32
N GLY A 196 8.87 18.72 18.48
CA GLY A 196 9.49 19.36 19.65
C GLY A 196 8.55 19.70 20.82
N GLU A 197 7.28 19.34 20.72
CA GLU A 197 6.30 19.29 21.83
C GLU A 197 6.10 17.86 22.33
#